data_AF-A0A0G3BE32-F1
#
_entry.id   AF-A0A0G3BE32-F1
#
_cell.length_a   1.000
_cell.length_b   1.000
_cell.length_c   1.000
_cell.angle_alpha   90.00
_cell.angle_beta   90.00
_cell.angle_gamma   90.00
#
_symmetry.space_group_name_H-M   'P 1'
#
loop_
_entity.id
_entity.type
_entity.pdbx_description
1 polymer ?
#
loop_
_entity_poly.entity_id
_entity_poly.type
_entity_poly.pdbx_seq_one_letter_code
_entity_poly.pdbx_strand_id
1 'polypeptide(L)'
;MGLTQTRLAQLSGLSRATINQIENGSIKDLSLTRTARLLEVLGLSINISPARPQPPESAREKTPASILASRTASVSYRDDLPPDVLKASLLTGQVPSEFVPHLNALLEDASVILLSRVVDELNAECGVERAQIWANMRSMARKLGSRRDIWG
;
A
#
# COMPACT_ATOMS: atom_id res chain seq x y z
N MET A 1 -28.75 12.02 -22.36
CA MET A 1 -28.77 12.52 -20.97
C MET A 1 -29.20 13.99 -20.81
N GLY A 2 -29.35 14.81 -21.86
CA GLY A 2 -30.11 16.09 -21.80
C GLY A 2 -29.59 17.19 -20.85
N LEU A 3 -28.52 16.94 -20.10
CA LEU A 3 -27.93 17.90 -19.17
C LEU A 3 -27.09 18.91 -19.95
N THR A 4 -27.37 20.20 -19.74
CA THR A 4 -26.53 21.27 -20.25
C THR A 4 -25.19 21.29 -19.50
N GLN A 5 -24.11 21.77 -20.14
CA GLN A 5 -22.82 21.98 -19.46
C GLN A 5 -22.98 22.78 -18.16
N THR A 6 -23.87 23.77 -18.14
CA THR A 6 -24.18 24.58 -16.96
C THR A 6 -24.79 23.73 -15.84
N ARG A 7 -25.72 22.83 -16.17
CA ARG A 7 -26.34 21.95 -15.17
C ARG A 7 -25.35 20.90 -14.66
N LEU A 8 -24.52 20.34 -15.55
CA LEU A 8 -23.48 19.39 -15.19
C LEU A 8 -22.41 20.03 -14.29
N ALA A 9 -21.99 21.26 -14.61
CA ALA A 9 -21.10 22.07 -13.79
C ALA A 9 -21.68 22.29 -12.38
N GLN A 10 -22.95 22.70 -12.29
CA GLN A 10 -23.64 22.91 -11.01
C GLN A 10 -23.71 21.64 -10.16
N LEU A 11 -24.05 20.50 -10.77
CA LEU A 11 -24.20 19.22 -10.06
C LEU A 11 -22.85 18.63 -9.62
N SER A 12 -21.80 18.78 -10.44
CA SER A 12 -20.46 18.26 -10.12
C SER A 12 -19.61 19.21 -9.24
N GLY A 13 -20.08 20.44 -9.00
CA GLY A 13 -19.32 21.48 -8.32
C GLY A 13 -18.12 21.97 -9.14
N LEU A 14 -18.17 21.83 -10.47
CA LEU A 14 -17.13 22.27 -11.40
C LEU A 14 -17.53 23.58 -12.08
N SER A 15 -16.56 24.30 -12.63
CA SER A 15 -16.87 25.45 -13.49
C SER A 15 -17.32 24.96 -14.87
N ARG A 16 -18.18 25.75 -15.54
CA ARG A 16 -18.55 25.46 -16.94
C ARG A 16 -17.33 25.42 -17.87
N ALA A 17 -16.32 26.25 -17.59
CA ALA A 17 -15.06 26.24 -18.34
C ALA A 17 -14.32 24.89 -18.17
N THR A 18 -14.29 24.33 -16.96
CA THR A 18 -13.72 23.00 -16.70
C THR A 18 -14.48 21.90 -17.44
N ILE A 19 -15.83 21.93 -17.43
CA ILE A 19 -16.65 20.98 -18.20
C ILE A 19 -16.33 21.08 -19.71
N ASN A 20 -16.25 22.30 -20.25
CA ASN A 20 -15.90 22.52 -21.66
C ASN A 20 -14.47 22.01 -21.98
N GLN A 21 -13.53 22.17 -21.06
CA GLN A 21 -12.16 21.64 -21.25
C GLN A 21 -12.12 20.12 -21.22
N ILE A 22 -12.91 19.48 -20.36
CA ILE A 22 -13.05 18.02 -20.31
C ILE A 22 -13.64 17.49 -21.61
N GLU A 23 -14.74 18.09 -22.09
CA GLU A 23 -15.39 17.68 -23.34
C GLU A 23 -14.48 17.84 -24.57
N ASN A 24 -13.64 18.88 -24.60
CA ASN A 24 -12.69 19.12 -25.68
C ASN A 24 -11.32 18.45 -25.48
N GLY A 25 -11.14 17.65 -24.41
CA GLY A 25 -9.85 17.01 -24.10
C GLY A 25 -8.68 17.97 -23.85
N SER A 26 -8.96 19.21 -23.45
CA SER A 26 -7.96 20.27 -23.21
C SER A 26 -7.63 20.50 -21.74
N ILE A 27 -8.29 19.76 -20.84
CA ILE A 27 -7.99 19.82 -19.41
C ILE A 27 -6.61 19.21 -19.13
N LYS A 28 -5.75 19.94 -18.41
CA LYS A 28 -4.42 19.46 -18.02
C LYS A 28 -4.51 18.47 -16.86
N ASP A 29 -5.21 18.87 -15.81
CA ASP A 29 -5.32 18.09 -14.58
C ASP A 29 -6.70 18.27 -13.92
N LEU A 30 -7.19 17.21 -13.26
CA LEU A 30 -8.37 17.22 -12.42
C LEU A 30 -8.12 16.36 -11.18
N SER A 31 -8.44 16.88 -9.99
CA SER A 31 -8.27 16.10 -8.76
C SER A 31 -9.19 14.89 -8.74
N LEU A 32 -8.74 13.78 -8.14
CA LEU A 32 -9.52 12.55 -8.03
C LEU A 32 -10.92 12.79 -7.43
N THR A 33 -11.02 13.67 -6.43
CA THR A 33 -12.28 14.10 -5.82
C THR A 33 -13.24 14.77 -6.79
N ARG A 34 -12.72 15.61 -7.68
CA ARG A 34 -13.52 16.31 -8.70
C ARG A 34 -13.96 15.34 -9.80
N THR A 35 -13.07 14.44 -10.22
CA THR A 35 -13.38 13.37 -11.17
C THR A 35 -14.46 12.44 -10.63
N ALA A 36 -14.35 12.01 -9.38
CA ALA A 36 -15.34 11.15 -8.72
C ALA A 36 -16.73 11.81 -8.68
N ARG A 37 -16.82 13.08 -8.26
CA ARG A 37 -18.09 13.84 -8.23
C ARG A 37 -18.72 13.97 -9.61
N LEU A 38 -17.92 14.26 -10.64
CA LEU A 38 -18.43 14.36 -12.01
C LEU A 38 -18.99 13.02 -12.50
N LEU A 39 -18.29 11.93 -12.24
CA LEU A 39 -18.72 10.59 -12.65
C LEU A 39 -19.96 10.13 -11.89
N GLU A 40 -20.08 10.44 -10.60
CA GLU A 40 -21.26 10.15 -9.80
C GLU A 40 -22.53 10.80 -10.38
N VAL A 41 -22.44 12.07 -10.80
CA VAL A 41 -23.54 12.78 -11.48
C VAL A 41 -23.95 12.10 -12.79
N LEU A 42 -23.02 11.38 -13.43
CA LEU A 42 -23.26 10.63 -14.67
C LEU A 42 -23.65 9.17 -14.42
N GLY A 43 -23.73 8.72 -13.16
CA GLY A 43 -23.96 7.32 -12.81
C GLY A 43 -22.79 6.39 -13.11
N LEU A 44 -21.56 6.94 -13.18
CA LEU A 44 -20.32 6.21 -13.46
C LEU A 44 -19.45 6.11 -12.20
N SER A 45 -18.57 5.12 -12.15
CA SER A 45 -17.61 4.92 -11.07
C SER A 45 -16.18 4.79 -11.59
N ILE A 46 -15.21 5.13 -10.73
CA ILE A 46 -13.79 4.90 -10.99
C ILE A 46 -13.42 3.57 -10.34
N ASN A 47 -12.83 2.66 -11.11
CA ASN A 47 -12.21 1.46 -10.57
C ASN A 47 -10.68 1.58 -10.62
N ILE A 48 -10.01 1.32 -9.50
CA ILE A 48 -8.55 1.25 -9.43
C ILE A 48 -8.17 -0.23 -9.36
N SER A 49 -7.52 -0.71 -10.42
CA SER A 49 -7.05 -2.09 -10.52
C SER A 49 -5.53 -2.13 -10.69
N PRO A 50 -4.86 -3.22 -10.25
CA PRO A 50 -3.44 -3.41 -10.51
C PRO A 50 -3.14 -3.35 -12.01
N ALA A 51 -2.06 -2.66 -12.39
CA ALA A 51 -1.67 -2.48 -13.80
C ALA A 51 -1.39 -3.80 -14.55
N ARG A 52 -1.11 -4.89 -13.81
CA ARG A 52 -0.95 -6.24 -14.34
C ARG A 52 -1.99 -7.15 -13.70
N PRO A 53 -2.74 -7.97 -14.47
CA PRO A 53 -3.60 -9.01 -13.94
C PRO A 53 -2.80 -9.86 -12.95
N GLN A 54 -3.16 -9.79 -11.68
CA GLN A 54 -2.60 -10.68 -10.69
C GLN A 54 -3.24 -12.06 -10.93
N PRO A 55 -2.49 -13.16 -10.78
CA PRO A 55 -3.09 -14.49 -10.75
C PRO A 55 -4.25 -14.48 -9.75
N PRO A 56 -5.35 -15.20 -10.05
CA PRO A 56 -6.46 -15.34 -9.10
C PRO A 56 -5.88 -15.78 -7.75
N GLU A 57 -6.48 -15.30 -6.65
CA GLU A 57 -5.98 -15.52 -5.30
C GLU A 57 -5.76 -17.01 -4.98
N SER A 58 -6.57 -17.89 -5.59
CA SER A 58 -6.46 -19.34 -5.54
C SER A 58 -5.21 -19.94 -6.21
N ALA A 59 -4.59 -19.22 -7.16
CA ALA A 59 -3.41 -19.65 -7.92
C ALA A 59 -2.10 -19.05 -7.39
N ARG A 60 -2.15 -18.15 -6.40
CA ARG A 60 -0.94 -17.73 -5.68
C ARG A 60 -0.49 -18.89 -4.81
N GLU A 61 0.73 -19.38 -5.02
CA GLU A 61 1.36 -20.32 -4.10
C GLU A 61 1.21 -19.78 -2.67
N LYS A 62 0.62 -20.61 -1.79
CA LYS A 62 0.20 -20.27 -0.42
C LYS A 62 1.38 -20.10 0.53
N THR A 63 2.53 -19.63 0.07
CA THR A 63 3.64 -19.32 0.98
C THR A 63 3.23 -18.09 1.78
N PRO A 64 3.18 -18.20 3.13
CA PRO A 64 2.93 -17.04 3.99
C PRO A 64 3.91 -15.92 3.67
N ALA A 65 3.43 -14.68 3.69
CA ALA A 65 4.23 -13.51 3.42
C ALA A 65 5.37 -13.38 4.44
N SER A 66 5.14 -13.79 5.69
CA SER A 66 6.16 -13.85 6.73
C SER A 66 7.34 -14.77 6.38
N ILE A 67 7.09 -15.92 5.74
CA ILE A 67 8.14 -16.83 5.26
C ILE A 67 8.94 -16.18 4.13
N LEU A 68 8.26 -15.54 3.18
CA LEU A 68 8.92 -14.82 2.08
C LEU A 68 9.76 -13.64 2.59
N ALA A 69 9.24 -12.88 3.56
CA ALA A 69 9.96 -11.79 4.21
C ALA A 69 11.18 -12.29 4.97
N SER A 70 11.06 -13.39 5.71
CA SER A 70 12.16 -14.02 6.44
C SER A 70 13.30 -14.43 5.50
N ARG A 71 12.97 -15.05 4.37
CA ARG A 71 13.95 -15.40 3.32
C ARG A 71 14.60 -14.15 2.72
N THR A 72 13.80 -13.13 2.41
CA THR A 72 14.29 -11.85 1.85
C THR A 72 15.28 -11.18 2.82
N ALA A 73 14.98 -11.21 4.11
CA ALA A 73 15.83 -10.67 5.17
C ALA A 73 17.16 -11.42 5.35
N SER A 74 17.25 -12.66 4.87
CA SER A 74 18.35 -13.59 5.14
C SER A 74 19.29 -13.81 3.95
N VAL A 75 18.99 -13.24 2.77
CA VAL A 75 19.74 -13.49 1.52
C VAL A 75 21.25 -13.29 1.65
N SER A 76 21.70 -12.36 2.49
CA SER A 76 23.12 -12.02 2.68
C SER A 76 23.74 -12.60 3.94
N TYR A 77 23.02 -13.42 4.69
CA TYR A 77 23.46 -13.93 5.99
C TYR A 77 23.53 -15.45 6.00
N ARG A 78 24.41 -15.98 6.86
CA ARG A 78 24.64 -17.42 6.98
C ARG A 78 23.47 -18.13 7.67
N ASP A 79 22.89 -17.48 8.66
CA ASP A 79 21.76 -17.99 9.43
C ASP A 79 20.48 -17.31 8.96
N ASP A 80 19.40 -18.08 8.87
CA ASP A 80 18.09 -17.57 8.47
C ASP A 80 17.38 -16.91 9.65
N LEU A 81 16.74 -15.77 9.41
CA LEU A 81 15.78 -15.16 10.33
C LEU A 81 14.55 -16.09 10.43
N PRO A 82 14.22 -16.66 11.61
CA PRO A 82 13.04 -17.50 11.73
C PRO A 82 11.73 -16.69 11.55
N PRO A 83 10.72 -17.21 10.84
CA PRO A 83 9.45 -16.50 10.64
C PRO A 83 8.76 -16.08 11.93
N ASP A 84 8.81 -16.89 12.98
CA ASP A 84 8.19 -16.55 14.27
C ASP A 84 8.91 -15.40 14.96
N VAL A 85 10.24 -15.34 14.85
CA VAL A 85 11.05 -14.22 15.37
C VAL A 85 10.76 -12.96 14.58
N LEU A 86 10.63 -13.04 13.25
CA LEU A 86 10.20 -11.94 12.42
C LEU A 86 8.82 -11.43 12.87
N LYS A 87 7.82 -12.32 12.94
CA LYS A 87 6.45 -11.98 13.36
C LYS A 87 6.44 -11.30 14.73
N ALA A 88 7.12 -11.88 15.73
CA ALA A 88 7.23 -11.31 17.06
C ALA A 88 7.87 -9.91 17.06
N SER A 89 8.93 -9.72 16.26
CA SER A 89 9.61 -8.42 16.13
C SER A 89 8.68 -7.37 15.51
N LEU A 90 7.91 -7.74 14.48
CA LEU A 90 6.92 -6.85 13.84
C LEU A 90 5.74 -6.50 14.76
N LEU A 91 5.29 -7.45 15.57
CA LEU A 91 4.18 -7.26 16.52
C LEU A 91 4.57 -6.43 17.75
N THR A 92 5.82 -6.54 18.21
CA THR A 92 6.30 -5.86 19.43
C THR A 92 7.11 -4.59 19.16
N GLY A 93 7.62 -4.42 17.94
CA GLY A 93 8.57 -3.36 17.59
C GLY A 93 9.94 -3.52 18.27
N GLN A 94 10.24 -4.71 18.80
CA GLN A 94 11.53 -5.05 19.37
C GLN A 94 12.41 -5.71 18.32
N VAL A 95 13.71 -5.41 18.36
CA VAL A 95 14.71 -5.97 17.45
C VAL A 95 15.66 -6.82 18.29
N PRO A 96 15.57 -8.16 18.21
CA PRO A 96 16.54 -9.02 18.87
C PRO A 96 17.96 -8.73 18.36
N SER A 97 18.93 -8.62 19.25
CA SER A 97 20.31 -8.22 18.90
C SER A 97 20.96 -9.12 17.85
N GLU A 98 20.61 -10.40 17.86
CA GLU A 98 21.10 -11.41 16.91
C GLU A 98 20.60 -11.16 15.47
N PHE A 99 19.40 -10.59 15.31
CA PHE A 99 18.72 -10.43 14.02
C PHE A 99 18.59 -8.96 13.58
N VAL A 100 19.28 -8.04 14.27
CA VAL A 100 19.45 -6.64 13.84
C VAL A 100 19.80 -6.53 12.35
N PRO A 101 20.82 -7.24 11.82
CA PRO A 101 21.22 -7.07 10.43
C PRO A 101 20.16 -7.60 9.44
N HIS A 102 19.44 -8.68 9.76
CA HIS A 102 18.34 -9.21 8.96
C HIS A 102 17.13 -8.26 8.93
N LEU A 103 16.72 -7.76 10.11
CA LEU A 103 15.57 -6.86 10.22
C LEU A 103 15.85 -5.53 9.54
N ASN A 104 17.10 -5.04 9.58
CA ASN A 104 17.49 -3.86 8.82
C ASN A 104 17.41 -4.10 7.31
N ALA A 105 17.98 -5.21 6.82
CA ALA A 105 17.90 -5.58 5.41
C ALA A 105 16.45 -5.73 4.92
N LEU A 106 15.57 -6.32 5.73
CA LEU A 106 14.15 -6.39 5.40
C LEU A 106 13.53 -5.00 5.23
N LEU A 107 13.76 -4.10 6.18
CA LEU A 107 13.16 -2.77 6.17
C LEU A 107 13.74 -1.87 5.05
N GLU A 108 14.98 -2.11 4.62
CA GLU A 108 15.62 -1.44 3.48
C GLU A 108 15.19 -2.01 2.12
N ASP A 109 15.22 -3.34 1.98
CA ASP A 109 15.20 -3.95 0.64
C ASP A 109 13.84 -4.55 0.27
N ALA A 110 12.99 -4.89 1.24
CA ALA A 110 11.71 -5.52 0.94
C ALA A 110 10.78 -4.57 0.20
N SER A 111 10.09 -5.07 -0.82
CA SER A 111 9.04 -4.28 -1.50
C SER A 111 7.91 -3.89 -0.54
N VAL A 112 7.30 -2.72 -0.73
CA VAL A 112 6.15 -2.26 0.06
C VAL A 112 4.98 -3.26 -0.02
N ILE A 113 4.81 -3.92 -1.17
CA ILE A 113 3.81 -4.97 -1.37
C ILE A 113 4.06 -6.17 -0.46
N LEU A 114 5.32 -6.60 -0.32
CA LEU A 114 5.65 -7.71 0.59
C LEU A 114 5.40 -7.29 2.04
N LEU A 115 5.81 -6.09 2.44
CA LEU A 115 5.57 -5.56 3.77
C LEU A 115 4.07 -5.46 4.08
N SER A 116 3.25 -4.95 3.14
CA SER A 116 1.80 -4.88 3.32
C SER A 116 1.16 -6.26 3.46
N ARG A 117 1.63 -7.26 2.69
CA ARG A 117 1.15 -8.64 2.81
C ARG A 117 1.49 -9.26 4.17
N VAL A 118 2.65 -8.97 4.74
CA VAL A 118 3.00 -9.42 6.09
C VAL A 118 2.11 -8.74 7.13
N VAL A 119 1.81 -7.45 6.96
CA VAL A 119 0.87 -6.72 7.82
C VAL A 119 -0.54 -7.33 7.74
N ASP A 120 -1.01 -7.66 6.54
CA ASP A 120 -2.31 -8.32 6.35
C ASP A 120 -2.35 -9.71 6.99
N GLU A 121 -1.27 -10.49 6.84
CA GLU A 121 -1.13 -11.80 7.49
C GLU A 121 -1.19 -11.67 9.02
N LEU A 122 -0.40 -10.78 9.61
CA LEU A 122 -0.37 -10.55 11.05
C LEU A 122 -1.69 -10.00 11.60
N ASN A 123 -2.38 -9.15 10.84
CA ASN A 123 -3.71 -8.67 11.21
C ASN A 123 -4.72 -9.83 11.24
N ALA A 124 -4.68 -10.72 10.25
CA ALA A 124 -5.57 -11.87 10.16
C ALA A 124 -5.27 -12.92 11.24
N GLU A 125 -4.00 -13.18 11.54
CA GLU A 125 -3.59 -14.21 12.51
C GLU A 125 -3.69 -13.75 13.97
N CYS A 126 -3.32 -12.50 14.26
CA CYS A 126 -3.18 -12.00 15.63
C CYS A 126 -4.22 -10.94 16.03
N GLY A 127 -5.05 -10.47 15.09
CA GLY A 127 -6.07 -9.44 15.35
C GLY A 127 -5.54 -8.04 15.64
N VAL A 128 -4.22 -7.81 15.51
CA VAL A 128 -3.59 -6.50 15.75
C VAL A 128 -3.90 -5.56 14.60
N GLU A 129 -4.26 -4.31 14.88
CA GLU A 129 -4.53 -3.31 13.85
C GLU A 129 -3.33 -3.10 12.92
N ARG A 130 -3.59 -3.06 11.61
CA ARG A 130 -2.57 -2.80 10.57
C ARG A 130 -1.75 -1.54 10.86
N ALA A 131 -2.41 -0.49 11.34
CA ALA A 131 -1.79 0.78 11.68
C ALA A 131 -0.72 0.62 12.78
N GLN A 132 -0.99 -0.21 13.79
CA GLN A 132 -0.05 -0.50 14.87
C GLN A 132 1.17 -1.27 14.35
N ILE A 133 0.98 -2.26 13.48
CA ILE A 133 2.08 -3.04 12.90
C ILE A 133 2.98 -2.12 12.04
N TRP A 134 2.40 -1.23 11.24
CA TRP A 134 3.15 -0.21 10.51
C TRP A 134 3.89 0.75 11.43
N ALA A 135 3.29 1.16 12.55
CA ALA A 135 3.95 2.01 13.53
C ALA A 135 5.17 1.31 14.16
N ASN A 136 5.06 0.01 14.46
CA ASN A 136 6.18 -0.80 14.94
C ASN A 136 7.30 -0.89 13.90
N MET A 137 6.96 -1.20 12.64
CA MET A 137 7.93 -1.21 11.53
C MET A 137 8.65 0.12 11.40
N ARG A 138 7.92 1.24 11.45
CA ARG A 138 8.49 2.59 11.40
C ARG A 138 9.43 2.86 12.58
N SER A 139 9.03 2.46 13.79
CA SER A 139 9.86 2.60 14.99
C SER A 139 11.17 1.81 14.87
N MET A 140 11.11 0.57 14.39
CA MET A 140 12.31 -0.24 14.17
C MET A 140 13.18 0.32 13.05
N ALA A 141 12.59 0.74 11.93
CA ALA A 141 13.32 1.35 10.81
C ALA A 141 14.12 2.57 11.29
N ARG A 142 13.51 3.44 12.11
CA ARG A 142 14.20 4.59 12.71
C ARG A 142 15.32 4.18 13.66
N LYS A 143 15.09 3.19 14.53
CA LYS A 143 16.13 2.67 15.45
C LYS A 143 17.31 2.06 14.70
N LEU A 144 17.04 1.42 13.57
CA LEU A 144 18.03 0.75 12.72
C LEU A 144 18.71 1.70 11.71
N GLY A 145 18.30 2.97 11.66
CA GLY A 145 18.89 3.97 10.79
C GLY A 145 18.47 3.85 9.32
N SER A 146 17.30 3.25 9.07
CA SER A 146 16.77 3.08 7.72
C SER A 146 16.49 4.43 7.04
N ARG A 147 16.77 4.52 5.73
CA ARG A 147 16.71 5.75 4.94
C ARG A 147 15.56 5.80 3.94
N ARG A 148 14.71 4.79 3.88
CA ARG A 148 13.59 4.79 2.93
C ARG A 148 12.52 5.82 3.31
N ASP A 149 12.04 6.54 2.31
CA ASP A 149 11.00 7.56 2.46
C ASP A 149 9.67 7.02 3.01
N ILE A 150 9.39 5.73 2.84
CA ILE A 150 8.17 5.08 3.35
C ILE A 150 8.06 5.09 4.88
N TRP A 151 9.18 5.31 5.59
CA TRP A 151 9.26 5.36 7.04
C TRP A 151 9.12 6.77 7.64
N GLY A 152 8.84 7.77 6.79
CA GLY A 152 8.48 9.15 7.18
C GLY A 152 7.42 9.18 8.28
#